data_AF-A0A3S9Q6I4-F1
#
_entry.id   AF-A0A3S9Q6I4-F1
#
_cell.length_a   1.000
_cell.length_b   1.000
_cell.length_c   1.000
_cell.angle_alpha   90.00
_cell.angle_beta   90.00
_cell.angle_gamma   90.00
#
_symmetry.space_group_name_H-M   'P 1'
#
loop_
_entity.id
_entity.type
_entity.pdbx_description
1 polymer ?
#
loop_
_entity_poly.entity_id
_entity_poly.type
_entity_poly.pdbx_seq_one_letter_code
_entity_poly.pdbx_strand_id
1 'polypeptide(L)'
;MKLKSLNPEVVKLLTNEDDKIFQLTNFELFEKGSFKCDICISSGGFGYKGTLFFDNGVEFIEKLTSMDEKLSGHAELKEDYYDHGIKFSMTDCGHVIVSGSIEKHSDYSQCLNFEFKTDQTCLEPFISDLKRVLVL
;
A
#
# COMPACT_ATOMS: atom_id res chain seq x y z
N MET A 1 -13.74 -20.79 4.28
CA MET A 1 -13.06 -21.76 3.39
C MET A 1 -11.78 -21.08 2.93
N LYS A 2 -10.60 -21.51 3.41
CA LYS A 2 -9.32 -20.86 3.05
C LYS A 2 -9.00 -21.21 1.60
N LEU A 3 -9.04 -20.21 0.71
CA LEU A 3 -8.49 -20.34 -0.63
C LEU A 3 -6.95 -20.43 -0.53
N LYS A 4 -6.37 -21.25 -1.39
CA LYS A 4 -4.97 -21.70 -1.39
C LYS A 4 -3.98 -20.59 -1.05
N SER A 5 -3.02 -20.87 -0.17
CA SER A 5 -1.82 -20.05 -0.02
C SER A 5 -0.95 -20.20 -1.28
N LEU A 6 -1.23 -19.38 -2.28
CA LEU A 6 -0.28 -19.09 -3.34
C LEU A 6 0.85 -18.25 -2.71
N ASN A 7 2.09 -18.47 -3.17
CA ASN A 7 3.36 -17.92 -2.66
C ASN A 7 3.25 -16.59 -1.90
N PRO A 8 4.05 -16.33 -0.84
CA PRO A 8 4.17 -14.99 -0.29
C PRO A 8 4.92 -14.13 -1.31
N GLU A 9 4.23 -13.69 -2.37
CA GLU A 9 4.72 -12.67 -3.27
C GLU A 9 4.94 -11.42 -2.43
N VAL A 10 6.18 -10.93 -2.48
CA VAL A 10 6.56 -9.69 -1.85
C VAL A 10 6.23 -8.59 -2.84
N VAL A 11 5.29 -7.72 -2.48
CA VAL A 11 5.02 -6.50 -3.24
C VAL A 11 5.77 -5.38 -2.54
N LYS A 12 6.80 -4.83 -3.19
CA LYS A 12 7.61 -3.75 -2.64
C LYS A 12 7.51 -2.53 -3.55
N LEU A 13 7.21 -1.38 -2.97
CA LEU A 13 7.39 -0.12 -3.67
C LEU A 13 8.89 0.17 -3.72
N LEU A 14 9.45 0.18 -4.93
CA LEU A 14 10.79 0.70 -5.14
C LEU A 14 10.79 2.19 -4.82
N THR A 15 11.88 2.67 -4.24
CA THR A 15 12.07 4.11 -4.03
C THR A 15 13.49 4.45 -4.46
N ASN A 16 13.75 5.73 -4.68
CA ASN A 16 15.09 6.23 -5.00
C ASN A 16 15.96 6.43 -3.74
N GLU A 17 15.51 5.97 -2.57
CA GLU A 17 16.18 6.14 -1.28
C GLU A 17 16.24 4.81 -0.52
N ASP A 18 17.44 4.36 -0.14
CA ASP A 18 17.64 3.04 0.47
C ASP A 18 17.02 2.89 1.87
N ASP A 19 16.75 4.01 2.57
CA ASP A 19 16.17 4.02 3.92
C ASP A 19 14.64 4.04 3.93
N LYS A 20 13.99 4.12 2.76
CA LYS A 20 12.53 4.10 2.61
C LYS A 20 12.06 2.70 2.24
N ILE A 21 11.15 2.18 3.07
CA ILE A 21 10.56 0.87 2.87
C ILE A 21 9.05 1.01 2.87
N PHE A 22 8.41 0.48 1.83
CA PHE A 22 6.99 0.18 1.81
C PHE A 22 6.82 -1.19 1.16
N GLN A 23 6.41 -2.17 1.94
CA GLN A 23 6.37 -3.57 1.52
C GLN A 23 5.14 -4.27 2.08
N LEU A 24 4.48 -5.05 1.22
CA LEU A 24 3.33 -5.89 1.54
C LEU A 24 3.71 -7.36 1.28
N THR A 25 3.34 -8.24 2.20
CA THR A 25 3.67 -9.68 2.15
C THR A 25 2.55 -10.51 2.77
N ASN A 26 2.63 -11.84 2.64
CA ASN A 26 1.71 -12.77 3.32
C ASN A 26 0.22 -12.45 3.06
N PHE A 27 -0.13 -12.26 1.79
CA PHE A 27 -1.48 -11.91 1.38
C PHE A 27 -2.48 -13.05 1.67
N GLU A 28 -3.60 -12.69 2.28
CA GLU A 28 -4.80 -13.52 2.41
C GLU A 28 -5.93 -12.78 1.70
N LEU A 29 -6.42 -13.35 0.59
CA LEU A 29 -7.42 -12.74 -0.26
C LEU A 29 -8.84 -13.12 0.17
N PHE A 30 -9.76 -12.16 0.07
CA PHE A 30 -11.18 -12.34 0.36
C PHE A 30 -12.03 -11.92 -0.84
N GLU A 31 -13.36 -11.92 -0.67
CA GLU A 31 -14.28 -11.56 -1.74
C GLU A 31 -14.15 -10.08 -2.14
N LYS A 32 -14.47 -9.77 -3.40
CA LYS A 32 -14.57 -8.40 -3.94
C LYS A 32 -13.27 -7.58 -3.89
N GLY A 33 -12.10 -8.22 -3.86
CA GLY A 33 -10.82 -7.52 -3.89
C GLY A 33 -10.35 -6.98 -2.54
N SER A 34 -11.03 -7.39 -1.46
CA SER A 34 -10.53 -7.19 -0.10
C SER A 34 -9.43 -8.20 0.22
N PHE A 35 -8.47 -7.80 1.04
CA PHE A 35 -7.34 -8.65 1.42
C PHE A 35 -6.75 -8.23 2.76
N LYS A 36 -6.00 -9.16 3.36
CA LYS A 36 -5.17 -8.94 4.53
C LYS A 36 -3.72 -9.20 4.14
N CYS A 37 -2.80 -8.43 4.67
CA CYS A 37 -1.37 -8.65 4.45
C CYS A 37 -0.53 -8.16 5.63
N ASP A 38 0.71 -8.63 5.69
CA ASP A 38 1.73 -8.04 6.53
C ASP A 38 2.36 -6.85 5.81
N ILE A 39 2.35 -5.70 6.47
CA ILE A 39 2.96 -4.47 6.00
C ILE A 39 4.25 -4.18 6.78
N CYS A 40 5.25 -3.68 6.07
CA CYS A 40 6.45 -3.09 6.65
C CYS A 40 6.67 -1.70 6.04
N ILE A 41 6.70 -0.68 6.91
CA ILE A 41 6.97 0.71 6.55
C ILE A 41 8.18 1.19 7.35
N SER A 42 9.10 1.89 6.67
CA SER A 42 10.21 2.61 7.30
C SER A 42 10.44 3.92 6.56
N SER A 43 10.58 5.02 7.29
CA SER A 43 10.98 6.32 6.76
C SER A 43 11.70 7.12 7.85
N GLY A 44 12.95 7.53 7.59
CA GLY A 44 13.69 8.41 8.50
C GLY A 44 13.90 7.85 9.91
N GLY A 45 14.01 6.52 10.06
CA GLY A 45 14.15 5.84 11.34
C GLY A 45 12.85 5.55 12.10
N PHE A 46 11.72 6.03 11.59
CA PHE A 46 10.38 5.68 12.08
C PHE A 46 9.79 4.56 11.22
N GLY A 47 9.00 3.67 11.82
CA GLY A 47 8.43 2.58 11.06
C GLY A 47 7.35 1.81 11.77
N TYR A 48 6.67 0.98 10.99
CA TYR A 48 5.65 0.06 11.46
C TYR A 48 5.86 -1.29 10.80
N LYS A 49 5.67 -2.35 11.59
CA LYS A 49 5.54 -3.70 11.08
C LYS A 49 4.36 -4.38 11.76
N GLY A 50 3.47 -4.94 10.95
CA GLY A 50 2.31 -5.64 11.45
C GLY A 50 1.37 -6.03 10.33
N THR A 51 0.19 -6.51 10.71
CA THR A 51 -0.82 -6.99 9.78
C THR A 51 -1.95 -5.99 9.67
N LEU A 52 -2.41 -5.71 8.45
CA LEU A 52 -3.54 -4.82 8.17
C LEU A 52 -4.53 -5.50 7.22
N PHE A 53 -5.78 -5.02 7.26
CA PHE A 53 -6.85 -5.37 6.34
C PHE A 53 -7.15 -4.19 5.43
N PHE A 54 -7.54 -4.49 4.19
CA PHE A 54 -7.92 -3.50 3.19
C PHE A 54 -9.10 -4.01 2.38
N ASP A 55 -10.09 -3.15 2.13
CA ASP A 55 -11.35 -3.54 1.49
C ASP A 55 -11.39 -3.22 0.00
N ASN A 56 -10.50 -2.35 -0.46
CA ASN A 56 -10.61 -1.70 -1.77
C ASN A 56 -9.42 -1.96 -2.71
N GLY A 57 -8.80 -3.15 -2.65
CA GLY A 57 -7.59 -3.47 -3.42
C GLY A 57 -7.73 -3.30 -4.94
N VAL A 58 -8.87 -3.69 -5.51
CA VAL A 58 -9.16 -3.53 -6.95
C VAL A 58 -9.25 -2.05 -7.34
N GLU A 59 -10.06 -1.28 -6.62
CA GLU A 59 -10.23 0.16 -6.85
C GLU A 59 -8.89 0.90 -6.68
N PHE A 60 -8.09 0.49 -5.69
CA PHE A 60 -6.77 1.05 -5.46
C PHE A 60 -5.85 0.84 -6.66
N ILE A 61 -5.81 -0.37 -7.24
CA ILE A 61 -5.02 -0.67 -8.44
C ILE A 61 -5.51 0.11 -9.65
N GLU A 62 -6.83 0.22 -9.86
CA GLU A 62 -7.41 1.00 -10.95
C GLU A 62 -7.02 2.48 -10.84
N LYS A 63 -7.11 3.04 -9.63
CA LYS A 63 -6.71 4.43 -9.36
C LYS A 63 -5.21 4.63 -9.51
N LEU A 64 -4.38 3.71 -9.02
CA LEU A 64 -2.93 3.76 -9.21
C LEU A 64 -2.56 3.70 -10.69
N THR A 65 -3.17 2.80 -11.46
CA THR A 65 -2.95 2.67 -12.90
C THR A 65 -3.34 3.97 -13.61
N SER A 66 -4.52 4.52 -13.32
CA SER A 66 -4.93 5.81 -13.91
C SER A 66 -4.03 6.97 -13.49
N MET A 67 -3.48 6.94 -12.26
CA MET A 67 -2.61 7.97 -11.75
C MET A 67 -1.24 7.95 -12.47
N ASP A 68 -0.71 6.77 -12.74
CA ASP A 68 0.52 6.55 -13.52
C ASP A 68 0.34 7.01 -14.98
N GLU A 69 -0.76 6.63 -15.62
CA GLU A 69 -1.06 7.02 -17.01
C GLU A 69 -1.29 8.53 -17.20
N LYS A 70 -2.00 9.16 -16.25
CA LYS A 70 -2.40 10.58 -16.36
C LYS A 70 -1.41 11.54 -15.70
N LEU A 71 -0.41 11.01 -15.00
CA LEU A 71 0.52 11.78 -14.17
C LEU A 71 -0.22 12.77 -13.24
N SER A 72 -1.37 12.35 -12.71
CA SER A 72 -2.21 13.15 -11.82
C SER A 72 -3.20 12.30 -11.05
N GLY A 73 -3.68 12.81 -9.92
CA GLY A 73 -4.67 12.14 -9.08
C GLY A 73 -4.07 11.47 -7.86
N HIS A 74 -4.84 10.58 -7.25
CA HIS A 74 -4.45 9.86 -6.05
C HIS A 74 -5.13 8.48 -6.00
N ALA A 75 -4.48 7.56 -5.30
CA ALA A 75 -5.01 6.25 -4.97
C ALA A 75 -4.89 6.04 -3.46
N GLU A 76 -5.92 5.47 -2.85
CA GLU A 76 -5.95 5.21 -1.42
C GLU A 76 -6.31 3.76 -1.17
N LEU A 77 -5.52 3.10 -0.33
CA LEU A 77 -5.75 1.76 0.17
C LEU A 77 -6.20 1.88 1.63
N LYS A 78 -7.40 1.41 1.93
CA LYS A 78 -8.04 1.61 3.24
C LYS A 78 -8.92 0.44 3.64
N GLU A 79 -9.25 0.39 4.92
CA GLU A 79 -10.34 -0.42 5.47
C GLU A 79 -11.56 0.48 5.67
N ASP A 80 -12.76 -0.04 5.44
CA ASP A 80 -14.00 0.74 5.56
C ASP A 80 -14.36 1.10 7.01
N TYR A 81 -13.87 0.31 7.97
CA TYR A 81 -14.25 0.39 9.38
C TYR A 81 -13.14 0.84 10.32
N TYR A 82 -11.90 1.01 9.83
CA TYR A 82 -10.77 1.45 10.63
C TYR A 82 -10.11 2.70 10.05
N ASP A 83 -9.50 3.49 10.92
CA ASP A 83 -8.91 4.79 10.57
C ASP A 83 -7.52 4.68 9.90
N HIS A 84 -7.02 3.46 9.62
CA HIS A 84 -5.78 3.31 8.86
C HIS A 84 -6.02 3.43 7.36
N GLY A 85 -5.11 4.15 6.71
CA GLY A 85 -5.17 4.39 5.28
C GLY A 85 -3.79 4.71 4.74
N ILE A 86 -3.53 4.26 3.51
CA ILE A 86 -2.29 4.51 2.79
C ILE A 86 -2.67 5.19 1.49
N LYS A 87 -2.12 6.38 1.26
CA LYS A 87 -2.42 7.22 0.13
C LYS A 87 -1.18 7.44 -0.73
N PHE A 88 -1.36 7.29 -2.03
CA PHE A 88 -0.42 7.69 -3.05
C PHE A 88 -1.00 8.90 -3.76
N SER A 89 -0.25 9.98 -3.85
CA SER A 89 -0.67 11.22 -4.53
C SER A 89 0.39 11.65 -5.52
N MET A 90 0.00 11.77 -6.79
CA MET A 90 0.87 12.33 -7.81
C MET A 90 0.91 13.85 -7.66
N THR A 91 2.11 14.42 -7.68
CA THR A 91 2.32 15.87 -7.69
C THR A 91 2.85 16.31 -9.05
N ASP A 92 3.14 17.61 -9.18
CA ASP A 92 3.79 18.13 -10.36
C ASP A 92 5.13 17.42 -10.63
N CYS A 93 5.48 17.32 -11.92
CA CYS A 93 6.72 16.72 -12.41
C CYS A 93 6.90 15.21 -12.14
N GLY A 94 5.82 14.48 -11.85
CA GLY A 94 5.86 13.01 -11.72
C GLY A 94 6.32 12.50 -10.35
N HIS A 95 6.56 13.39 -9.38
CA HIS A 95 6.79 12.92 -8.02
C HIS A 95 5.53 12.30 -7.44
N VAL A 96 5.71 11.29 -6.61
CA VAL A 96 4.64 10.61 -5.89
C VAL A 96 4.90 10.76 -4.41
N ILE A 97 3.92 11.29 -3.69
CA ILE A 97 3.92 11.31 -2.22
C ILE A 97 3.16 10.08 -1.73
N VAL A 98 3.83 9.28 -0.90
CA VAL A 98 3.24 8.14 -0.21
C VAL A 98 3.09 8.50 1.26
N SER A 99 1.86 8.50 1.75
CA SER A 99 1.55 8.85 3.13
C SER A 99 0.52 7.90 3.73
N GLY A 100 0.39 7.93 5.04
CA GLY A 100 -0.63 7.15 5.72
C GLY A 100 -0.63 7.32 7.23
N SER A 101 -1.72 6.85 7.83
CA SER A 101 -1.89 6.70 9.28
C SER A 101 -2.08 5.23 9.59
N ILE A 102 -1.44 4.76 10.66
CA ILE A 102 -1.66 3.43 11.21
C ILE A 102 -2.05 3.61 12.66
N GLU A 103 -3.27 3.19 12.98
CA GLU A 103 -3.83 3.28 14.32
C GLU A 103 -3.96 1.89 14.93
N LYS A 104 -3.58 1.76 16.20
CA LYS A 104 -3.85 0.58 17.01
C LYS A 104 -4.63 0.98 18.24
N HIS A 105 -5.84 0.46 18.32
CA HIS A 105 -6.74 0.61 19.45
C HIS A 105 -6.72 -0.69 20.27
N SER A 106 -6.11 -0.63 21.45
CA SER A 106 -6.22 -1.67 22.48
C SER A 106 -6.61 -1.00 23.80
N ASP A 107 -6.03 -1.37 24.95
CA ASP A 107 -6.21 -0.63 26.21
C ASP A 107 -5.59 0.78 26.16
N TYR A 108 -4.66 0.98 25.23
CA TYR A 108 -4.03 2.26 24.91
C TYR A 108 -4.05 2.48 23.40
N SER A 109 -4.19 3.73 22.96
CA SER A 109 -4.10 4.10 21.55
C SER A 109 -2.65 4.38 21.15
N GLN A 110 -2.28 3.91 19.97
CA GLN A 110 -1.02 4.22 19.31
C GLN A 110 -1.32 4.64 17.88
N CYS A 111 -0.66 5.69 17.40
CA CYS A 111 -0.80 6.20 16.05
C CYS A 111 0.59 6.45 15.46
N LEU A 112 0.82 5.97 14.23
CA LEU A 112 1.96 6.33 13.42
C LEU A 112 1.48 7.00 12.15
N ASN A 113 1.89 8.26 11.96
CA ASN A 113 1.77 8.96 10.68
C ASN A 113 3.11 8.89 9.96
N PHE A 114 3.08 8.63 8.65
CA PHE A 114 4.28 8.63 7.81
C PHE A 114 4.01 9.34 6.49
N GLU A 115 5.09 9.87 5.92
CA GLU A 115 5.14 10.42 4.57
C GLU A 115 6.55 10.27 4.01
N PHE A 116 6.65 9.93 2.73
CA PHE A 116 7.90 10.01 1.98
C PHE A 116 7.62 10.21 0.49
N LYS A 117 8.65 10.62 -0.25
CA LYS A 117 8.57 10.89 -1.68
C LYS A 117 9.21 9.76 -2.48
N THR A 118 8.60 9.42 -3.60
CA THR A 118 9.19 8.65 -4.70
C THR A 118 8.84 9.33 -6.03
N ASP A 119 8.98 8.64 -7.15
CA ASP A 119 8.53 9.12 -8.46
C ASP A 119 7.71 8.07 -9.23
N GLN A 120 7.14 8.48 -10.35
CA GLN A 120 6.26 7.65 -11.15
C GLN A 120 6.93 6.38 -11.68
N THR A 121 8.25 6.37 -11.88
CA THR A 121 8.95 5.20 -12.42
C THR A 121 8.90 4.00 -11.47
N CYS A 122 8.62 4.25 -10.20
CA CYS A 122 8.44 3.22 -9.18
C CYS A 122 7.04 2.59 -9.15
N LEU A 123 6.05 3.20 -9.82
CA LEU A 123 4.66 2.75 -9.77
C LEU A 123 4.40 1.52 -10.63
N GLU A 124 4.91 1.47 -11.85
CA GLU A 124 4.62 0.37 -12.78
C GLU A 124 5.02 -1.01 -12.21
N PRO A 125 6.23 -1.21 -11.64
CA PRO A 125 6.58 -2.49 -11.04
C PRO A 125 5.68 -2.84 -9.86
N PHE A 126 5.36 -1.85 -9.02
CA PHE A 126 4.49 -2.02 -7.86
C PHE A 126 3.06 -2.41 -8.25
N ILE A 127 2.49 -1.76 -9.28
CA ILE A 127 1.17 -2.06 -9.83
C ILE A 127 1.15 -3.46 -10.45
N SER A 128 2.19 -3.81 -11.20
CA SER A 128 2.33 -5.13 -11.84
C SER A 128 2.34 -6.25 -10.79
N ASP A 129 3.15 -6.09 -9.73
CA ASP A 129 3.21 -7.04 -8.62
C ASP A 129 1.86 -7.16 -7.88
N LEU A 130 1.19 -6.04 -7.61
CA LEU A 130 -0.15 -6.04 -7.02
C LEU A 130 -1.20 -6.78 -7.87
N LYS A 131 -1.20 -6.57 -9.20
CA LYS A 131 -2.12 -7.25 -10.12
C LYS A 131 -1.91 -8.77 -10.11
N ARG A 132 -0.65 -9.22 -10.09
CA ARG A 132 -0.34 -10.66 -9.98
C ARG A 132 -0.88 -11.27 -8.69
N VAL A 133 -0.69 -10.58 -7.56
CA VAL A 133 -1.14 -11.07 -6.25
C VAL A 133 -2.65 -11.08 -6.13
N LEU A 134 -3.34 -10.01 -6.55
CA LEU A 134 -4.78 -9.88 -6.42
C LEU A 134 -5.56 -10.60 -7.54
N VAL A 135 -4.86 -11.27 -8.47
CA VAL A 135 -5.42 -12.01 -9.61
C VAL A 135 -6.32 -11.12 -10.49
N LEU A 136 -5.77 -9.97 -10.89
CA LEU A 136 -6.43 -8.98 -11.76
C LEU A 136 -5.75 -8.86 -13.12
#